data_AF-A0A959AF01-F1
#
_entry.id   AF-A0A959AF01-F1
#
_cell.length_a   1.000
_cell.length_b   1.000
_cell.length_c   1.000
_cell.angle_alpha   90.00
_cell.angle_beta   90.00
_cell.angle_gamma   90.00
#
_symmetry.space_group_name_H-M   'P 1'
#
loop_
_entity.id
_entity.type
_entity.pdbx_description
1 polymer ?
#
loop_
_entity_poly.entity_id
_entity_poly.type
_entity_poly.pdbx_seq_one_letter_code
_entity_poly.pdbx_strand_id
1 'polypeptide(L)'
;NGIVGITRHIGKHFSIAMSVLHRQTRISASLKKQNTFGSLVWEGGDPEVMTLKDISKHFEDKIKPGDPVVTSGYSVMFPKDISVGTVMGKATPDPENPHFLVVKVKLSQEMSDIHEVAVVRNLYSEEIDSLKQMIKQ
;
A
#
# COMPACT_ATOMS: atom_id res chain seq x y z
N ASN A 1 4.85 13.23 -5.13
CA ASN A 1 5.59 11.98 -5.36
C ASN A 1 5.07 10.87 -4.46
N GLY A 2 4.36 9.92 -5.03
CA GLY A 2 3.75 8.81 -4.31
C GLY A 2 3.31 7.71 -5.28
N ILE A 3 2.43 6.83 -4.82
CA ILE A 3 1.94 5.69 -5.61
C ILE A 3 0.63 6.02 -6.31
N VAL A 4 0.55 5.71 -7.60
CA VAL A 4 -0.63 6.01 -8.45
C VAL A 4 -1.41 4.75 -8.82
N GLY A 5 -0.72 3.63 -9.04
CA GLY A 5 -1.37 2.40 -9.42
C GLY A 5 -0.41 1.25 -9.70
N ILE A 6 -0.98 0.15 -10.16
CA ILE A 6 -0.29 -1.10 -10.50
C ILE A 6 -0.55 -1.39 -11.98
N THR A 7 0.50 -1.54 -12.78
CA THR A 7 0.37 -1.92 -14.19
C THR A 7 -0.24 -3.31 -14.33
N ARG A 8 -1.27 -3.45 -15.18
CA ARG A 8 -1.98 -4.71 -15.44
C ARG A 8 -1.65 -5.32 -16.79
N HIS A 9 -1.59 -4.48 -17.83
CA HIS A 9 -1.31 -4.92 -19.19
C HIS A 9 -0.28 -3.99 -19.82
N ILE A 10 0.67 -4.58 -20.54
CA ILE A 10 1.76 -3.86 -21.19
C ILE A 10 1.74 -4.28 -22.67
N GLY A 11 1.56 -3.31 -23.55
CA GLY A 11 1.77 -3.44 -24.97
C GLY A 11 3.11 -2.82 -25.39
N LYS A 12 3.37 -2.77 -26.69
CA LYS A 12 4.63 -2.24 -27.24
C LYS A 12 4.82 -0.73 -26.99
N HIS A 13 3.73 0.03 -26.98
CA HIS A 13 3.73 1.49 -26.88
C HIS A 13 2.87 2.04 -25.75
N PHE A 14 2.00 1.21 -25.16
CA PHE A 14 1.02 1.64 -24.17
C PHE A 14 0.91 0.61 -23.06
N SER A 15 0.51 1.07 -21.88
CA SER A 15 0.22 0.21 -20.73
C SER A 15 -1.09 0.63 -20.07
N ILE A 16 -1.82 -0.34 -19.55
CA ILE A 16 -3.00 -0.13 -18.72
C ILE A 16 -2.61 -0.34 -17.27
N ALA A 17 -2.86 0.65 -16.42
CA ALA A 17 -2.64 0.58 -14.98
C ALA A 17 -3.96 0.62 -14.22
N MET A 18 -4.02 -0.17 -13.16
CA MET A 18 -5.10 -0.16 -12.18
C MET A 18 -4.75 0.85 -11.10
N SER A 19 -5.63 1.84 -10.91
CA SER A 19 -5.46 2.88 -9.90
C SER A 19 -5.35 2.33 -8.48
N VAL A 20 -4.65 3.05 -7.60
CA VAL A 20 -4.72 2.81 -6.14
C VAL A 20 -6.14 2.97 -5.59
N LEU A 21 -6.99 3.75 -6.27
CA LEU A 21 -8.41 3.95 -5.97
C LEU A 21 -9.31 2.89 -6.62
N HIS A 22 -8.81 1.67 -6.77
CA HIS A 22 -9.64 0.54 -7.20
C HIS A 22 -9.86 -0.39 -6.01
N ARG A 23 -11.09 -0.85 -5.77
CA ARG A 23 -11.45 -1.64 -4.57
C ARG A 23 -10.71 -2.98 -4.46
N GLN A 24 -10.22 -3.50 -5.58
CA GLN A 24 -9.41 -4.72 -5.61
C GLN A 24 -7.90 -4.46 -5.44
N THR A 25 -7.48 -3.19 -5.38
CA THR A 25 -6.08 -2.84 -5.17
C THR A 25 -5.71 -3.08 -3.71
N ARG A 26 -4.68 -3.90 -3.51
CA ARG A 26 -4.06 -4.17 -2.22
C ARG A 26 -2.58 -3.87 -2.31
N ILE A 27 -2.12 -2.96 -1.46
CA ILE A 27 -0.73 -2.49 -1.45
C ILE A 27 -0.14 -2.80 -0.09
N SER A 28 1.01 -3.46 -0.07
CA SER A 28 1.70 -3.69 1.19
C SER A 28 2.40 -2.40 1.62
N ALA A 29 1.91 -1.81 2.70
CA ALA A 29 2.43 -0.57 3.25
C ALA A 29 2.85 -0.76 4.70
N SER A 30 3.87 -0.02 5.12
CA SER A 30 4.42 -0.05 6.46
C SER A 30 4.41 1.33 7.10
N LEU A 31 4.30 1.34 8.42
CA LEU A 31 4.54 2.54 9.22
C LEU A 31 6.04 2.70 9.38
N LYS A 32 6.61 3.78 8.81
CA LYS A 32 8.06 3.97 8.69
C LYS A 32 8.82 3.80 10.01
N LYS A 33 8.19 4.18 11.14
CA LYS A 33 8.80 4.12 12.48
C LYS A 33 8.67 2.77 13.17
N GLN A 34 7.67 1.96 12.82
CA GLN A 34 7.24 0.84 13.66
C GLN A 34 7.55 -0.54 13.08
N ASN A 35 8.21 -0.61 11.92
CA ASN A 35 8.54 -1.85 11.20
C ASN A 35 7.37 -2.86 11.14
N THR A 36 6.15 -2.33 11.17
CA THR A 36 4.90 -3.07 11.05
C THR A 36 4.33 -2.76 9.68
N PHE A 37 3.63 -3.73 9.11
CA PHE A 37 3.06 -3.64 7.79
C PHE A 37 1.61 -4.08 7.80
N GLY A 38 0.87 -3.64 6.79
CA GLY A 38 -0.52 -3.97 6.60
C GLY A 38 -0.91 -3.94 5.12
N SER A 39 -2.17 -4.25 4.86
CA SER A 39 -2.78 -4.15 3.53
C SER A 39 -3.47 -2.81 3.38
N LEU A 40 -2.92 -1.93 2.57
CA LEU A 40 -3.54 -0.66 2.20
C LEU A 40 -4.57 -0.90 1.11
N VAL A 41 -5.81 -0.51 1.38
CA VAL A 41 -6.97 -0.68 0.51
C VAL A 41 -7.78 0.61 0.42
N TRP A 42 -8.38 0.85 -0.74
CA TRP A 42 -9.37 1.90 -0.89
C TRP A 42 -10.78 1.30 -0.78
N GLU A 43 -11.56 1.77 0.19
CA GLU A 43 -12.89 1.23 0.48
C GLU A 43 -14.01 1.94 -0.30
N GLY A 44 -13.66 2.95 -1.11
CA GLY A 44 -14.61 3.84 -1.77
C GLY A 44 -14.85 5.13 -0.98
N GLY A 45 -15.55 6.08 -1.60
CA GLY A 45 -15.82 7.38 -1.01
C GLY A 45 -14.73 8.39 -1.35
N ASP A 46 -14.07 8.93 -0.33
CA ASP A 46 -13.06 9.97 -0.48
C ASP A 46 -11.79 9.44 -1.19
N PRO A 47 -11.39 10.02 -2.34
CA PRO A 47 -10.18 9.62 -3.06
C PRO A 47 -8.87 9.95 -2.34
N GLU A 48 -8.89 10.82 -1.31
CA GLU A 48 -7.69 11.14 -0.52
C GLU A 48 -7.46 10.16 0.65
N VAL A 49 -8.45 9.31 0.96
CA VAL A 49 -8.44 8.49 2.17
C VAL A 49 -8.40 7.00 1.83
N MET A 50 -7.35 6.33 2.30
CA MET A 50 -7.22 4.87 2.24
C MET A 50 -7.27 4.26 3.64
N THR A 51 -7.54 2.95 3.72
CA THR A 51 -7.54 2.19 4.96
C THR A 51 -6.36 1.22 4.95
N LEU A 52 -5.49 1.30 5.94
CA LEU A 52 -4.45 0.31 6.21
C LEU A 52 -5.01 -0.73 7.19
N LYS A 53 -5.17 -1.96 6.71
CA LYS A 53 -5.70 -3.11 7.46
C LYS A 53 -4.61 -4.11 7.83
N ASP A 54 -4.98 -5.14 8.57
CA ASP A 54 -4.12 -6.28 8.93
C ASP A 54 -2.92 -5.91 9.81
N ILE A 55 -3.01 -4.80 10.55
CA ILE A 55 -1.94 -4.41 11.49
C ILE A 55 -2.17 -5.14 12.81
N SER A 56 -1.14 -5.77 13.36
CA SER A 56 -1.24 -6.45 14.66
C SER A 56 -1.55 -5.47 15.81
N LYS A 57 -2.48 -5.84 16.70
CA LYS A 57 -2.85 -5.06 17.90
C LYS A 57 -1.70 -4.66 18.81
N HIS A 58 -0.60 -5.41 18.83
CA HIS A 58 0.58 -5.07 19.65
C HIS A 58 1.20 -3.69 19.32
N PHE A 59 0.90 -3.15 18.13
CA PHE A 59 1.41 -1.85 17.71
C PHE A 59 0.48 -0.68 18.02
N GLU A 60 -0.69 -0.89 18.66
CA GLU A 60 -1.70 0.15 18.91
C GLU A 60 -1.10 1.43 19.52
N ASP A 61 -0.36 1.29 20.62
CA ASP A 61 0.26 2.42 21.34
C ASP A 61 1.36 3.15 20.54
N LYS A 62 1.83 2.52 19.47
CA LYS A 62 2.94 3.00 18.65
C LYS A 62 2.48 3.76 17.40
N ILE A 63 1.19 3.69 17.06
CA ILE A 63 0.61 4.35 15.89
C ILE A 63 0.07 5.71 16.32
N LYS A 64 0.62 6.79 15.76
CA LYS A 64 0.20 8.15 16.07
C LYS A 64 -0.33 8.86 14.82
N PRO A 65 -1.35 9.72 14.96
CA PRO A 65 -1.72 10.66 13.90
C PRO A 65 -0.50 11.44 13.40
N GLY A 66 -0.37 11.57 12.09
CA GLY A 66 0.77 12.18 11.42
C GLY A 66 1.95 11.24 11.16
N ASP A 67 1.91 9.98 11.60
CA ASP A 67 2.99 9.04 11.28
C ASP A 67 3.03 8.74 9.76
N PRO A 68 4.23 8.73 9.16
CA PRO A 68 4.38 8.51 7.74
C PRO A 68 4.21 7.03 7.39
N VAL A 69 3.40 6.79 6.36
CA VAL A 69 3.16 5.48 5.75
C VAL A 69 3.95 5.39 4.44
N VAL A 70 4.69 4.30 4.29
CA VAL A 70 5.52 4.03 3.12
C VAL A 70 5.23 2.64 2.56
N THR A 71 5.67 2.35 1.34
CA THR A 71 5.61 1.00 0.79
C THR A 71 6.57 0.07 1.54
N SER A 72 6.08 -1.12 1.91
CA SER A 72 6.83 -2.01 2.80
C SER A 72 7.97 -2.78 2.11
N GLY A 73 7.90 -2.92 0.78
CA GLY A 73 8.81 -3.76 -0.02
C GLY A 73 8.57 -5.26 0.09
N TYR A 74 7.60 -5.73 0.90
CA TYR A 74 7.25 -7.16 0.96
C TYR A 74 6.54 -7.65 -0.31
N SER A 75 5.81 -6.75 -0.97
CA SER A 75 5.25 -7.00 -2.29
C SER A 75 6.26 -6.63 -3.37
N VAL A 76 6.40 -7.48 -4.40
CA VAL A 76 7.26 -7.21 -5.57
C VAL A 76 6.71 -6.07 -6.46
N MET A 77 5.49 -5.61 -6.19
CA MET A 77 4.78 -4.62 -7.01
C MET A 77 5.27 -3.18 -6.81
N PHE A 78 5.76 -2.84 -5.62
CA PHE A 78 6.28 -1.51 -5.33
C PHE A 78 7.66 -1.62 -4.68
N PRO A 79 8.63 -0.76 -5.05
CA PRO A 79 9.88 -0.68 -4.32
C PRO A 79 9.62 -0.26 -2.88
N LYS A 80 10.55 -0.61 -1.98
CA LYS A 80 10.47 -0.23 -0.56
C LYS A 80 10.62 1.28 -0.38
N ASP A 81 10.03 1.81 0.69
CA ASP A 81 10.25 3.18 1.20
C ASP A 81 9.70 4.32 0.32
N ILE A 82 8.76 4.03 -0.59
CA ILE A 82 8.02 5.06 -1.33
C ILE A 82 6.95 5.66 -0.43
N SER A 83 6.88 7.01 -0.37
CA SER A 83 5.84 7.70 0.40
C SER A 83 4.45 7.40 -0.14
N VAL A 84 3.56 6.99 0.75
CA VAL A 84 2.15 6.74 0.46
C VAL A 84 1.30 7.87 1.01
N GLY A 85 1.53 8.21 2.29
CA GLY A 85 0.61 9.08 3.03
C GLY A 85 0.97 9.23 4.49
N THR A 86 0.01 9.77 5.25
CA THR A 86 0.13 9.97 6.70
C THR A 86 -1.11 9.46 7.43
N VAL A 87 -0.92 8.91 8.63
CA VAL A 87 -2.02 8.47 9.49
C VAL A 87 -2.92 9.65 9.89
N MET A 88 -4.24 9.54 9.71
CA MET A 88 -5.19 10.61 10.03
C MET A 88 -5.69 10.57 11.48
N GLY A 89 -5.70 9.40 12.12
CA GLY A 89 -6.37 9.21 13.40
C GLY A 89 -5.78 8.06 14.21
N LYS A 90 -6.44 7.72 15.31
CA LYS A 90 -6.05 6.56 16.10
C LYS A 90 -6.40 5.27 15.35
N ALA A 91 -5.61 4.23 15.61
CA ALA A 91 -5.94 2.89 15.17
C ALA A 91 -7.21 2.43 15.89
N THR A 92 -8.09 1.74 15.17
CA THR A 92 -9.28 1.11 15.74
C THR A 92 -9.25 -0.39 15.49
N PRO A 93 -9.83 -1.23 16.35
CA PRO A 93 -9.97 -2.65 16.06
C PRO A 93 -10.70 -2.88 14.74
N ASP A 94 -10.26 -3.87 13.96
CA ASP A 94 -10.98 -4.28 12.76
C ASP A 94 -12.34 -4.88 13.16
N PRO A 95 -13.47 -4.41 12.57
CA PRO A 95 -14.79 -4.97 12.84
C PRO A 95 -14.92 -6.46 12.54
N GLU A 96 -14.19 -6.96 11.54
CA GLU A 96 -14.25 -8.37 11.11
C GLU A 96 -13.33 -9.25 11.96
N ASN A 97 -12.19 -8.71 12.41
CA ASN A 97 -11.23 -9.44 13.22
C ASN A 97 -10.62 -8.56 14.32
N PRO A 98 -11.14 -8.65 15.56
CA PRO A 98 -10.66 -7.84 16.67
C PRO A 98 -9.19 -8.03 17.05
N HIS A 99 -8.45 -8.99 16.49
CA HIS A 99 -7.00 -9.12 16.72
C HIS A 99 -6.16 -8.18 15.85
N PHE A 100 -6.76 -7.63 14.79
CA PHE A 100 -6.13 -6.67 13.90
C PHE A 100 -6.66 -5.26 14.13
N LEU A 101 -5.88 -4.29 13.71
CA LEU A 101 -6.19 -2.88 13.72
C LEU A 101 -6.35 -2.38 12.29
N VAL A 102 -7.24 -1.40 12.15
CA VAL A 102 -7.43 -0.60 10.95
C VAL A 102 -7.07 0.85 11.23
N VAL A 103 -6.43 1.49 10.25
CA VAL A 103 -5.97 2.88 10.36
C VAL A 103 -6.32 3.63 9.08
N LYS A 104 -6.91 4.82 9.21
CA LYS A 104 -7.15 5.71 8.06
C LYS A 104 -5.87 6.46 7.73
N VAL A 105 -5.51 6.46 6.45
CA VAL A 105 -4.30 7.06 5.89
C VAL A 105 -4.73 8.09 4.85
N LYS A 106 -4.28 9.33 5.01
CA LYS A 106 -4.40 10.38 4.00
C LYS A 106 -3.28 10.21 2.99
N LEU A 107 -3.62 10.09 1.71
CA LEU A 107 -2.65 10.01 0.63
C LEU A 107 -1.87 11.31 0.50
N SER A 108 -0.56 11.20 0.26
CA SER A 108 0.31 12.35 -0.01
C SER A 108 0.15 12.89 -1.44
N GLN A 109 -0.45 12.11 -2.33
CA GLN A 109 -0.58 12.43 -3.74
C GLN A 109 -2.04 12.62 -4.12
N GLU A 110 -2.32 13.73 -4.80
CA GLU A 110 -3.64 14.03 -5.30
C GLU A 110 -3.92 13.17 -6.54
N MET A 111 -4.95 12.32 -6.44
CA MET A 111 -5.28 11.36 -7.50
C MET A 111 -6.20 11.94 -8.58
N SER A 112 -6.74 13.15 -8.36
CA SER A 112 -7.66 13.83 -9.28
C SER A 112 -6.95 14.46 -10.48
N ASP A 113 -5.69 14.82 -10.32
CA ASP A 113 -4.92 15.53 -11.35
C ASP A 113 -3.54 14.89 -11.57
N ILE A 114 -3.47 13.90 -12.47
CA ILE A 114 -2.25 13.15 -12.79
C ILE A 114 -1.94 13.29 -14.28
N HIS A 115 -0.83 13.96 -14.57
CA HIS A 115 -0.36 14.18 -15.94
C HIS A 115 0.84 13.28 -16.30
N GLU A 116 1.79 13.13 -15.38
CA GLU A 116 3.03 12.38 -15.60
C GLU A 116 3.18 11.27 -14.55
N VAL A 117 3.55 10.07 -15.02
CA VAL A 117 3.78 8.91 -14.16
C VAL A 117 5.08 8.21 -14.54
N ALA A 118 5.81 7.75 -13.52
CA ALA A 118 6.99 6.92 -13.71
C ALA A 118 6.61 5.45 -13.53
N VAL A 119 6.94 4.61 -14.51
CA VAL A 119 6.77 3.16 -14.40
C VAL A 119 8.06 2.55 -13.88
N VAL A 120 7.98 1.88 -12.73
CA VAL A 120 9.11 1.18 -12.11
C VAL A 120 8.96 -0.31 -12.33
N ARG A 121 9.95 -0.92 -12.99
CA ARG A 121 10.02 -2.39 -13.17
C ARG A 121 11.00 -2.98 -12.18
N ASN A 122 10.58 -4.01 -11.46
CA ASN A 122 11.50 -4.86 -10.71
C ASN A 122 12.16 -5.85 -11.68
N LEU A 123 13.49 -5.77 -11.82
CA LEU A 123 14.25 -6.63 -12.73
C LEU A 123 14.39 -8.07 -12.21
N TYR A 124 14.21 -8.28 -10.91
CA TYR A 124 14.38 -9.57 -10.23
C TYR A 124 13.05 -10.21 -9.83
N SER A 125 11.92 -9.67 -10.29
CA SER A 125 10.59 -10.17 -9.89
C SER A 125 10.40 -11.65 -10.20
N GLU A 126 10.83 -12.10 -11.37
CA GLU A 126 10.68 -13.51 -11.81
C GLU A 126 11.46 -14.47 -10.90
N GLU A 127 12.71 -14.14 -10.59
CA GLU A 127 13.55 -14.94 -9.69
C GLU A 127 12.97 -14.99 -8.26
N ILE A 128 12.54 -13.84 -7.74
CA ILE A 128 11.92 -13.75 -6.41
C ILE A 128 10.63 -14.59 -6.36
N ASP A 129 9.82 -14.55 -7.41
CA ASP A 129 8.57 -15.31 -7.48
C ASP A 129 8.84 -16.81 -7.56
N SER A 130 9.85 -17.25 -8.33
CA SER A 130 10.29 -18.65 -8.36
C SER A 130 10.75 -19.13 -6.98
N LEU A 131 11.56 -18.35 -6.26
CA LEU A 131 12.03 -18.71 -4.91
C LEU A 131 10.87 -18.78 -3.91
N LYS A 132 9.91 -17.85 -3.97
CA LYS A 132 8.73 -17.86 -3.09
C LYS A 132 7.83 -19.08 -3.31
N GLN A 133 7.76 -19.62 -4.52
CA GLN A 133 7.00 -20.84 -4.79
C GLN A 133 7.63 -22.08 -4.13
N MET A 134 8.96 -22.14 -4.01
CA MET A 134 9.65 -23.26 -3.37
C MET A 134 9.37 -23.34 -1.86
N ILE A 135 9.06 -22.22 -1.21
CA ILE A 135 8.72 -22.16 0.23
C ILE A 135 7.28 -22.62 0.51
N LYS A 136 6.40 -22.64 -0.50
CA LYS A 136 4.99 -23.06 -0.35
C LYS A 136 4.78 -24.58 -0.44
N GLN A 137 5.84 -25.38 -0.44
CA GLN A 137 5.77 -26.85 -0.31
C GLN A 137 5.85 -27.25 1.17
#